data_AF-A0AAD7FFC7-F1
#
_entry.id   AF-A0AAD7FFC7-F1
#
_cell.length_a   1.000
_cell.length_b   1.000
_cell.length_c   1.000
_cell.angle_alpha   90.00
_cell.angle_beta   90.00
_cell.angle_gamma   90.00
#
_symmetry.space_group_name_H-M   'P 1'
#
loop_
_entity.id
_entity.type
_entity.pdbx_description
1 polymer ?
#
loop_
_entity_poly.entity_id
_entity_poly.type
_entity_poly.pdbx_seq_one_letter_code
_entity_poly.pdbx_strand_id
1 'polypeptide(L)'
;MSTKRFSGLDFSDGARGAPLPDALDGVYDQRNKTERRRLQGIQLAAPPNPRIRHDPLRPKKLTERVSVWLINDGKQRVFFATFLLLHLLVVIFGILNYGLNDNLTNARATYGVTYTIARAAAMILHIDVIFILLPVCRNFISILRRTPLGDIIPFDKNIAFHIATGWAIVIGSVVHTLAHIVNLYRLTIANPDARTAGQRVAFFISANFTIGPLITGWLMWICLGVMVWFAAKKRRTGPTGNFERFWYTHHLFIPFFILWQLHGMFCMIKPDRPPFCGFNTIGVFWRYWIVGGVIWITERILREVRSRHFTYISKVIQHPSDVVELQIKKDKTKARAGQYIFLNCPEISYFQWHPFTLTSAPEEDYLSVHIRVVGDFTRALARSVGCEFDDNHCETRGT
;
A
#
# COMPACT_ATOMS: atom_id res chain seq x y z
N MET A 1 -17.91 -21.54 -21.29
CA MET A 1 -18.31 -20.35 -22.08
C MET A 1 -18.23 -19.12 -21.20
N SER A 2 -17.62 -18.05 -21.70
CA SER A 2 -17.16 -16.87 -20.96
C SER A 2 -18.31 -15.90 -20.64
N THR A 3 -18.53 -15.57 -19.36
CA THR A 3 -19.42 -14.50 -18.93
C THR A 3 -18.59 -13.30 -18.45
N LYS A 4 -18.52 -12.27 -19.29
CA LYS A 4 -17.92 -10.97 -18.96
C LYS A 4 -18.75 -10.27 -17.88
N ARG A 5 -18.19 -10.09 -16.67
CA ARG A 5 -18.73 -9.16 -15.66
C ARG A 5 -18.19 -7.76 -15.95
N PHE A 6 -19.09 -6.82 -16.22
CA PHE A 6 -18.75 -5.42 -16.41
C PHE A 6 -18.19 -4.80 -15.13
N SER A 7 -16.99 -4.23 -15.24
CA SER A 7 -16.40 -3.34 -14.26
C SER A 7 -17.07 -1.97 -14.40
N GLY A 8 -17.53 -1.36 -13.31
CA GLY A 8 -18.17 -0.03 -13.30
C GLY A 8 -17.24 1.14 -13.61
N LEU A 9 -16.23 0.96 -14.46
CA LEU A 9 -15.29 1.98 -14.93
C LEU A 9 -14.90 1.78 -16.41
N ASP A 10 -15.76 1.14 -17.21
CA ASP A 10 -15.54 0.99 -18.65
C ASP A 10 -16.31 2.07 -19.42
N PHE A 11 -15.60 3.10 -19.90
CA PHE A 11 -16.09 4.06 -20.89
C PHE A 11 -15.73 3.58 -22.31
N SER A 12 -16.00 2.31 -22.61
CA SER A 12 -15.98 1.83 -23.99
C SER A 12 -17.34 2.14 -24.61
N ASP A 13 -17.38 2.96 -25.66
CA ASP A 13 -18.54 3.16 -26.51
C ASP A 13 -18.91 1.83 -27.18
N GLY A 14 -19.78 1.07 -26.52
CA GLY A 14 -20.43 -0.12 -27.07
C GLY A 14 -21.46 0.28 -28.12
N ALA A 15 -21.42 -0.40 -29.26
CA ALA A 15 -22.22 -0.12 -30.44
C ALA A 15 -23.73 0.01 -30.18
N ARG A 16 -24.34 0.93 -30.93
CA ARG A 16 -25.76 1.34 -30.95
C ARG A 16 -26.74 0.15 -30.81
N GLY A 17 -27.46 0.12 -29.68
CA GLY A 17 -28.72 -0.62 -29.51
C GLY A 17 -29.91 0.30 -29.78
N ALA A 18 -30.97 -0.23 -30.38
CA ALA A 18 -32.15 0.48 -30.88
C ALA A 18 -32.92 1.28 -29.80
N PRO A 19 -33.64 2.37 -30.16
CA PRO A 19 -34.46 3.11 -29.21
C PRO A 19 -35.70 2.30 -28.80
N LEU A 20 -35.98 2.24 -27.49
CA LEU A 20 -37.26 1.80 -26.93
C LEU A 20 -38.35 2.86 -27.19
N PRO A 21 -39.63 2.47 -27.31
CA PRO A 21 -40.72 3.41 -27.56
C PRO A 21 -41.13 4.15 -26.28
N ASP A 22 -41.17 5.49 -26.36
CA ASP A 22 -41.71 6.37 -25.33
C ASP A 22 -43.25 6.30 -25.32
N ALA A 23 -43.82 5.81 -24.22
CA ALA A 23 -45.20 6.07 -23.87
C ALA A 23 -45.33 6.15 -22.34
N LEU A 24 -45.57 7.34 -21.81
CA LEU A 24 -46.60 7.68 -20.82
C LEU A 24 -46.43 9.14 -20.37
N ASP A 25 -47.55 9.88 -20.47
CA ASP A 25 -47.72 11.31 -20.28
C ASP A 25 -47.57 11.77 -18.82
N GLY A 26 -47.03 12.98 -18.62
CA GLY A 26 -47.01 13.65 -17.32
C GLY A 26 -46.45 15.08 -17.38
N VAL A 27 -47.33 16.07 -17.19
CA VAL A 27 -47.11 17.52 -17.34
C VAL A 27 -46.03 18.12 -16.40
N TYR A 28 -45.48 17.36 -15.45
CA TYR A 28 -44.42 17.82 -14.54
C TYR A 28 -42.99 17.73 -15.11
N ASP A 29 -42.78 17.04 -16.24
CA ASP A 29 -41.43 16.82 -16.78
C ASP A 29 -40.96 17.92 -17.77
N GLN A 30 -41.82 18.89 -18.09
CA GLN A 30 -41.46 19.96 -19.03
C GLN A 30 -40.51 21.00 -18.43
N ARG A 31 -40.53 21.23 -17.11
CA ARG A 31 -39.61 22.16 -16.44
C ARG A 31 -38.16 21.64 -16.45
N ASN A 32 -37.99 20.31 -16.46
CA ASN A 32 -36.71 19.62 -16.51
C ASN A 32 -36.12 19.56 -17.95
N LYS A 33 -36.97 19.59 -18.99
CA LYS A 33 -36.51 19.57 -20.39
C LYS A 33 -35.80 20.86 -20.80
N THR A 34 -36.24 22.00 -20.30
CA THR A 34 -35.64 23.31 -20.61
C THR A 34 -34.30 23.49 -19.89
N GLU A 35 -34.18 23.06 -18.63
CA GLU A 35 -32.90 23.04 -17.89
C GLU A 35 -31.92 22.00 -18.45
N ARG A 36 -32.39 20.79 -18.80
CA ARG A 36 -31.55 19.79 -19.50
C ARG A 36 -31.00 20.32 -20.81
N ARG A 37 -31.80 21.04 -21.62
CA ARG A 37 -31.28 21.69 -22.85
C ARG A 37 -30.27 22.80 -22.56
N ARG A 38 -30.48 23.57 -21.49
CA ARG A 38 -29.54 24.64 -21.07
C ARG A 38 -28.22 24.07 -20.57
N LEU A 39 -28.24 23.00 -19.79
CA LEU A 39 -27.05 22.32 -19.26
C LEU A 39 -26.38 21.42 -20.30
N GLN A 40 -27.14 20.82 -21.22
CA GLN A 40 -26.58 20.11 -22.38
C GLN A 40 -25.78 21.03 -23.29
N GLY A 41 -26.17 22.30 -23.45
CA GLY A 41 -25.37 23.27 -24.21
C GLY A 41 -23.99 23.58 -23.60
N ILE A 42 -23.84 23.43 -22.28
CA ILE A 42 -22.57 23.63 -21.57
C ILE A 42 -21.70 22.35 -21.60
N GLN A 43 -22.33 21.17 -21.67
CA GLN A 43 -21.63 19.87 -21.74
C GLN A 43 -21.38 19.37 -23.18
N LEU A 44 -22.05 19.94 -24.18
CA LEU A 44 -21.78 19.70 -25.59
C LEU A 44 -20.78 20.74 -26.08
N ALA A 45 -19.52 20.58 -25.68
CA ALA A 45 -18.46 20.92 -26.62
C ALA A 45 -18.83 20.20 -27.93
N ALA A 46 -18.99 20.96 -29.02
CA ALA A 46 -19.42 20.44 -30.31
C ALA A 46 -18.68 19.12 -30.58
N PRO A 47 -19.38 18.02 -30.97
CA PRO A 47 -18.70 16.79 -31.32
C PRO A 47 -17.66 17.16 -32.37
N PRO A 48 -16.36 16.82 -32.16
CA PRO A 48 -15.33 17.19 -33.10
C PRO A 48 -15.76 16.68 -34.47
N ASN A 49 -15.76 17.59 -35.45
CA ASN A 49 -16.16 17.31 -36.81
C ASN A 49 -15.50 15.98 -37.23
N PRO A 50 -16.26 14.91 -37.56
CA PRO A 50 -15.69 13.57 -37.74
C PRO A 50 -14.70 13.48 -38.90
N ARG A 51 -14.59 14.55 -39.70
CA ARG A 51 -13.61 14.71 -40.79
C ARG A 51 -12.25 15.27 -40.35
N ILE A 52 -12.10 15.74 -39.11
CA ILE A 52 -10.82 16.24 -38.59
C ILE A 52 -10.42 15.38 -37.40
N ARG A 53 -9.97 14.16 -37.69
CA ARG A 53 -9.13 13.42 -36.76
C ARG A 53 -7.78 14.13 -36.76
N HIS A 54 -7.54 15.00 -35.78
CA HIS A 54 -6.17 15.36 -35.47
C HIS A 54 -5.51 14.09 -34.94
N ASP A 55 -4.76 13.39 -35.80
CA ASP A 55 -3.86 12.35 -35.31
C ASP A 55 -2.98 13.01 -34.24
N PRO A 56 -2.86 12.40 -33.04
CA PRO A 56 -2.04 12.98 -31.99
C PRO A 56 -0.65 13.21 -32.57
N LEU A 57 -0.18 14.46 -32.53
CA LEU A 57 1.09 14.89 -33.10
C LEU A 57 2.19 13.95 -32.60
N ARG A 58 2.58 12.98 -33.44
CA ARG A 58 3.64 12.05 -33.10
C ARG A 58 4.95 12.85 -33.14
N PRO A 59 5.65 12.99 -32.00
CA PRO A 59 6.90 13.73 -31.98
C PRO A 59 7.88 13.10 -32.99
N LYS A 60 8.30 13.89 -33.97
CA LYS A 60 9.15 13.42 -35.07
C LYS A 60 10.61 13.42 -34.65
N LYS A 61 11.01 14.40 -33.84
CA LYS A 61 12.37 14.54 -33.33
C LYS A 61 12.57 13.76 -32.03
N LEU A 62 13.80 13.29 -31.81
CA LEU A 62 14.17 12.59 -30.57
C LEU A 62 13.98 13.49 -29.34
N THR A 63 14.30 14.78 -29.44
CA THR A 63 14.12 15.76 -28.36
C THR A 63 12.66 15.92 -27.97
N GLU A 64 11.75 16.01 -28.94
CA GLU A 64 10.31 16.06 -28.70
C GLU A 64 9.80 14.77 -28.06
N ARG A 65 10.30 13.60 -28.49
CA ARG A 65 9.96 12.30 -27.89
C ARG A 65 10.39 12.22 -26.43
N VAL A 66 11.61 12.66 -26.13
CA VAL A 66 12.16 12.69 -24.77
C VAL A 66 11.38 13.66 -23.89
N SER A 67 11.06 14.87 -24.39
CA SER A 67 10.25 15.84 -23.64
C SER A 67 8.85 15.30 -23.34
N VAL A 68 8.16 14.73 -24.33
CA VAL A 68 6.84 14.10 -24.13
C VAL A 68 6.92 12.93 -23.16
N TRP A 69 7.96 12.10 -23.24
CA TRP A 69 8.18 11.00 -22.29
C TRP A 69 8.46 11.52 -20.87
N LEU A 70 9.29 12.56 -20.73
CA LEU A 70 9.64 13.14 -19.43
C LEU A 70 8.42 13.72 -18.72
N ILE A 71 7.52 14.34 -19.48
CA ILE A 71 6.26 14.90 -18.98
C ILE A 71 5.31 13.79 -18.53
N ASN A 72 5.19 12.69 -19.29
CA ASN A 72 4.20 11.64 -19.02
C ASN A 72 4.65 10.65 -17.94
N ASP A 73 5.77 9.96 -18.17
CA ASP A 73 6.22 8.83 -17.33
C ASP A 73 7.65 9.00 -16.79
N GLY A 74 8.42 9.92 -17.36
CA GLY A 74 9.86 9.99 -17.11
C GLY A 74 10.20 10.29 -15.66
N LYS A 75 9.46 11.19 -14.99
CA LYS A 75 9.66 11.49 -13.56
C LYS A 75 9.55 10.24 -12.69
N GLN A 76 8.56 9.39 -12.94
CA GLN A 76 8.39 8.12 -12.21
C GLN A 76 9.51 7.13 -12.49
N ARG A 77 9.92 7.00 -13.75
CA ARG A 77 10.98 6.08 -14.15
C ARG A 77 12.35 6.51 -13.64
N VAL A 78 12.67 7.81 -13.67
CA VAL A 78 13.91 8.38 -13.13
C VAL A 78 13.96 8.24 -11.61
N PHE A 79 12.87 8.54 -10.91
CA PHE A 79 12.79 8.31 -9.46
C PHE A 79 13.01 6.83 -9.11
N PHE A 80 12.35 5.92 -9.81
CA PHE A 80 12.51 4.48 -9.57
C PHE A 80 13.92 3.98 -9.93
N ALA A 81 14.52 4.49 -11.02
CA ALA A 81 15.90 4.18 -11.37
C ALA A 81 16.89 4.69 -10.30
N THR A 82 16.62 5.86 -9.70
CA THR A 82 17.43 6.39 -8.58
C THR A 82 17.31 5.49 -7.35
N PHE A 83 16.11 4.99 -7.06
CA PHE A 83 15.90 4.03 -5.98
C PHE A 83 16.65 2.71 -6.22
N LEU A 84 16.65 2.18 -7.44
CA LEU A 84 17.43 1.00 -7.81
C LEU A 84 18.94 1.25 -7.75
N LEU A 85 19.39 2.44 -8.18
CA LEU A 85 20.79 2.84 -8.06
C LEU A 85 21.22 2.91 -6.59
N LEU A 86 20.38 3.46 -5.70
CA LEU A 86 20.62 3.45 -4.27
C LEU A 86 20.80 2.01 -3.74
N HIS A 87 19.93 1.08 -4.14
CA HIS A 87 20.05 -0.34 -3.78
C HIS A 87 21.39 -0.94 -4.24
N LEU A 88 21.74 -0.70 -5.50
CA LEU A 88 22.99 -1.19 -6.07
C LEU A 88 24.21 -0.65 -5.31
N LEU A 89 24.24 0.65 -5.04
CA LEU A 89 25.31 1.28 -4.26
C LEU A 89 25.40 0.68 -2.85
N VAL A 90 24.28 0.52 -2.17
CA VAL A 90 24.23 -0.08 -0.82
C VAL A 90 24.73 -1.53 -0.84
N VAL A 91 24.41 -2.31 -1.87
CA VAL A 91 24.95 -3.66 -2.05
C VAL A 91 26.45 -3.63 -2.27
N ILE A 92 26.94 -2.77 -3.17
CA ILE A 92 28.38 -2.66 -3.46
C ILE A 92 29.13 -2.26 -2.19
N PHE A 93 28.73 -1.18 -1.52
CA PHE A 93 29.36 -0.74 -0.28
C PHE A 93 29.22 -1.78 0.84
N GLY A 94 28.10 -2.48 0.92
CA GLY A 94 27.90 -3.59 1.85
C GLY A 94 28.89 -4.72 1.60
N ILE A 95 29.02 -5.17 0.35
CA ILE A 95 29.96 -6.24 -0.03
C ILE A 95 31.40 -5.81 0.25
N LEU A 96 31.78 -4.58 -0.14
CA LEU A 96 33.13 -4.06 0.11
C LEU A 96 33.42 -3.95 1.61
N ASN A 97 32.51 -3.38 2.41
CA ASN A 97 32.71 -3.25 3.85
C ASN A 97 32.78 -4.61 4.54
N TYR A 98 31.82 -5.50 4.33
CA TYR A 98 31.81 -6.80 5.03
C TYR A 98 32.84 -7.80 4.46
N GLY A 99 33.24 -7.63 3.20
CA GLY A 99 34.22 -8.45 2.52
C GLY A 99 35.68 -8.06 2.80
N LEU A 100 35.97 -6.76 2.95
CA LEU A 100 37.35 -6.26 3.03
C LEU A 100 37.74 -5.71 4.41
N ASN A 101 36.80 -5.43 5.30
CA ASN A 101 37.13 -4.83 6.60
C ASN A 101 37.89 -5.80 7.52
N ASP A 102 39.04 -5.38 8.03
CA ASP A 102 39.94 -6.18 8.88
C ASP A 102 39.34 -6.55 10.25
N ASN A 103 38.24 -5.91 10.66
CA ASN A 103 37.56 -6.17 11.93
C ASN A 103 36.52 -7.31 11.84
N LEU A 104 36.45 -8.02 10.70
CA LEU A 104 35.45 -9.06 10.43
C LEU A 104 36.08 -10.34 9.83
N THR A 105 37.37 -10.54 10.06
CA THR A 105 38.15 -11.69 9.57
C THR A 105 37.65 -13.00 10.16
N ASN A 106 37.34 -13.06 11.46
CA ASN A 106 36.85 -14.30 12.08
C ASN A 106 35.48 -14.70 11.52
N ALA A 107 34.57 -13.74 11.40
CA ALA A 107 33.26 -13.97 10.81
C ALA A 107 33.36 -14.48 9.36
N ARG A 108 34.23 -13.88 8.54
CA ARG A 108 34.49 -14.37 7.17
C ARG A 108 35.13 -15.75 7.15
N ALA A 109 36.03 -16.07 8.07
CA ALA A 109 36.65 -17.39 8.15
C ALA A 109 35.62 -18.48 8.49
N THR A 110 34.70 -18.22 9.43
CA THR A 110 33.65 -19.19 9.82
C THR A 110 32.58 -19.37 8.74
N TYR A 111 32.08 -18.27 8.18
CA TYR A 111 30.88 -18.30 7.34
C TYR A 111 31.16 -18.14 5.84
N GLY A 112 32.37 -17.74 5.44
CA GLY A 112 32.74 -17.54 4.05
C GLY A 112 32.00 -16.38 3.36
N VAL A 113 31.89 -16.46 2.03
CA VAL A 113 31.29 -15.40 1.19
C VAL A 113 29.80 -15.15 1.49
N THR A 114 29.08 -16.17 1.98
CA THR A 114 27.65 -16.05 2.30
C THR A 114 27.39 -15.17 3.52
N TYR A 115 28.39 -14.94 4.38
CA TYR A 115 28.30 -13.90 5.40
C TYR A 115 28.20 -12.50 4.77
N THR A 116 29.10 -12.19 3.84
CA THR A 116 29.11 -10.89 3.15
C THR A 116 27.80 -10.64 2.40
N ILE A 117 27.27 -11.67 1.72
CA ILE A 117 25.98 -11.59 1.02
C ILE A 117 24.84 -11.35 2.03
N ALA A 118 24.79 -12.11 3.12
CA ALA A 118 23.76 -11.95 4.14
C ALA A 118 23.75 -10.55 4.75
N ARG A 119 24.94 -9.98 5.03
CA ARG A 119 25.10 -8.63 5.58
C ARG A 119 24.75 -7.53 4.56
N ALA A 120 25.13 -7.70 3.30
CA ALA A 120 24.75 -6.77 2.23
C ALA A 120 23.23 -6.76 2.00
N ALA A 121 22.58 -7.94 1.99
CA ALA A 121 21.12 -8.05 1.91
C ALA A 121 20.44 -7.40 3.13
N ALA A 122 21.01 -7.57 4.33
CA ALA A 122 20.52 -6.86 5.52
C ALA A 122 20.61 -5.34 5.36
N MET A 123 21.67 -4.80 4.75
CA MET A 123 21.79 -3.35 4.52
C MET A 123 20.68 -2.82 3.61
N ILE A 124 20.34 -3.54 2.53
CA ILE A 124 19.19 -3.20 1.68
C ILE A 124 17.91 -3.15 2.51
N LEU A 125 17.65 -4.20 3.29
CA LEU A 125 16.47 -4.31 4.12
C LEU A 125 16.34 -3.13 5.12
N HIS A 126 17.46 -2.68 5.70
CA HIS A 126 17.48 -1.50 6.56
C HIS A 126 17.15 -0.20 5.80
N ILE A 127 17.65 -0.04 4.57
CA ILE A 127 17.31 1.11 3.72
C ILE A 127 15.82 1.10 3.34
N ASP A 128 15.27 -0.05 2.98
CA ASP A 128 13.85 -0.18 2.64
C ASP A 128 12.93 0.18 3.81
N VAL A 129 13.34 -0.14 5.03
CA VAL A 129 12.59 0.21 6.24
C VAL A 129 12.48 1.72 6.45
N ILE A 130 13.48 2.51 6.04
CA ILE A 130 13.37 3.99 6.06
C ILE A 130 12.16 4.41 5.22
N PHE A 131 12.00 3.80 4.05
CA PHE A 131 11.05 4.24 3.04
C PHE A 131 9.67 3.58 3.14
N ILE A 132 9.51 2.39 3.70
CA ILE A 132 8.25 1.64 3.59
C ILE A 132 7.03 2.36 4.20
N LEU A 133 7.22 3.15 5.27
CA LEU A 133 6.15 3.87 5.98
C LEU A 133 5.85 5.26 5.42
N LEU A 134 6.82 5.93 4.79
CA LEU A 134 6.64 7.30 4.29
C LEU A 134 5.50 7.43 3.23
N PRO A 135 5.35 6.52 2.25
CA PRO A 135 4.39 6.68 1.17
C PRO A 135 2.95 6.47 1.64
N VAL A 136 2.73 5.76 2.76
CA VAL A 136 1.40 5.58 3.34
C VAL A 136 0.98 6.77 4.24
N CYS A 137 1.91 7.70 4.51
CA CYS A 137 1.65 8.93 5.26
C CYS A 137 1.05 10.02 4.34
N ARG A 138 -0.27 10.01 4.16
CA ARG A 138 -0.94 10.86 3.14
C ARG A 138 -0.90 12.35 3.43
N ASN A 139 -0.94 12.76 4.70
CA ASN A 139 -0.83 14.19 5.05
C ASN A 139 0.60 14.66 4.76
N PHE A 140 1.60 13.86 5.14
CA PHE A 140 3.00 14.12 4.85
C PHE A 140 3.26 14.23 3.34
N ILE A 141 2.78 13.26 2.56
CA ILE A 141 2.90 13.26 1.09
C ILE A 141 2.19 14.48 0.47
N SER A 142 1.01 14.86 0.99
CA SER A 142 0.27 16.05 0.54
C SER A 142 1.03 17.36 0.81
N ILE A 143 1.73 17.45 1.94
CA ILE A 143 2.59 18.60 2.27
C ILE A 143 3.77 18.65 1.31
N LEU A 144 4.52 17.55 1.15
CA LEU A 144 5.68 17.50 0.25
C LEU A 144 5.33 17.82 -1.19
N ARG A 145 4.16 17.37 -1.67
CA ARG A 145 3.67 17.65 -3.02
C ARG A 145 3.50 19.15 -3.32
N ARG A 146 3.26 19.99 -2.31
CA ARG A 146 3.11 21.45 -2.47
C ARG A 146 4.45 22.20 -2.46
N THR A 147 5.54 21.51 -2.14
CA THR A 147 6.89 22.07 -2.20
C THR A 147 7.49 21.88 -3.60
N PRO A 148 8.64 22.52 -3.92
CA PRO A 148 9.32 22.30 -5.21
C PRO A 148 9.69 20.83 -5.50
N LEU A 149 9.72 19.97 -4.46
CA LEU A 149 9.91 18.53 -4.64
C LEU A 149 8.77 17.88 -5.43
N GLY A 150 7.56 18.45 -5.41
CA GLY A 150 6.41 17.93 -6.16
C GLY A 150 6.61 17.97 -7.68
N ASP A 151 7.47 18.85 -8.17
CA ASP A 151 7.80 18.94 -9.60
C ASP A 151 8.76 17.84 -10.04
N ILE A 152 9.54 17.27 -9.12
CA ILE A 152 10.58 16.27 -9.40
C ILE A 152 10.08 14.86 -9.02
N ILE A 153 9.50 14.72 -7.82
CA ILE A 153 9.10 13.44 -7.24
C ILE A 153 7.59 13.22 -7.47
N PRO A 154 7.18 12.10 -8.10
CA PRO A 154 5.78 11.81 -8.37
C PRO A 154 5.07 11.26 -7.12
N PHE A 155 4.79 12.15 -6.17
CA PHE A 155 4.11 11.84 -4.91
C PHE A 155 2.72 11.18 -5.09
N ASP A 156 2.08 11.33 -6.25
CA ASP A 156 0.83 10.64 -6.61
C ASP A 156 0.95 9.13 -6.74
N LYS A 157 2.16 8.64 -7.00
CA LYS A 157 2.46 7.21 -7.12
C LYS A 157 3.00 6.64 -5.80
N ASN A 158 2.77 7.30 -4.67
CA ASN A 158 3.21 6.87 -3.34
C ASN A 158 2.85 5.40 -3.03
N ILE A 159 1.62 4.95 -3.32
CA ILE A 159 1.23 3.56 -3.07
C ILE A 159 1.96 2.58 -4.00
N ALA A 160 2.24 2.97 -5.24
CA ALA A 160 3.06 2.14 -6.14
C ALA A 160 4.48 2.00 -5.60
N PHE A 161 5.06 3.07 -5.04
CA PHE A 161 6.36 3.03 -4.39
C PHE A 161 6.36 2.20 -3.09
N HIS A 162 5.29 2.26 -2.28
CA HIS A 162 5.12 1.36 -1.12
C HIS A 162 5.10 -0.11 -1.53
N ILE A 163 4.37 -0.46 -2.60
CA ILE A 163 4.33 -1.83 -3.14
C ILE A 163 5.71 -2.25 -3.66
N ALA A 164 6.42 -1.37 -4.38
CA ALA A 164 7.75 -1.66 -4.88
C ALA A 164 8.76 -1.88 -3.74
N THR A 165 8.73 -1.04 -2.70
CA THR A 165 9.55 -1.21 -1.48
C THR A 165 9.18 -2.51 -0.76
N GLY A 166 7.89 -2.86 -0.69
CA GLY A 166 7.46 -4.15 -0.13
C GLY A 166 8.03 -5.35 -0.89
N TRP A 167 8.10 -5.30 -2.22
CA TRP A 167 8.76 -6.33 -3.01
C TRP A 167 10.28 -6.35 -2.84
N ALA A 168 10.92 -5.19 -2.70
CA ALA A 168 12.34 -5.11 -2.37
C ALA A 168 12.65 -5.80 -1.02
N ILE A 169 11.81 -5.59 0.00
CA ILE A 169 11.89 -6.28 1.30
C ILE A 169 11.75 -7.80 1.15
N VAL A 170 10.80 -8.27 0.34
CA VAL A 170 10.61 -9.71 0.08
C VAL A 170 11.86 -10.31 -0.57
N ILE A 171 12.37 -9.69 -1.64
CA ILE A 171 13.57 -10.16 -2.34
C ILE A 171 14.79 -10.14 -1.42
N GLY A 172 15.00 -9.04 -0.70
CA GLY A 172 16.07 -8.90 0.28
C GLY A 172 15.99 -9.96 1.38
N SER A 173 14.79 -10.28 1.86
CA SER A 173 14.56 -11.31 2.88
C SER A 173 14.84 -12.71 2.36
N VAL A 174 14.48 -13.03 1.10
CA VAL A 174 14.85 -14.29 0.44
C VAL A 174 16.37 -14.43 0.39
N VAL A 175 17.07 -13.43 -0.15
CA VAL A 175 18.54 -13.47 -0.29
C VAL A 175 19.22 -13.57 1.08
N HIS A 176 18.77 -12.77 2.05
CA HIS A 176 19.29 -12.77 3.41
C HIS A 176 19.13 -14.14 4.08
N THR A 177 17.94 -14.73 4.00
CA THR A 177 17.66 -16.03 4.63
C THR A 177 18.37 -17.18 3.94
N LEU A 178 18.40 -17.24 2.62
CA LEU A 178 19.15 -18.28 1.90
C LEU A 178 20.64 -18.24 2.25
N ALA A 179 21.23 -17.03 2.32
CA ALA A 179 22.61 -16.86 2.76
C ALA A 179 22.81 -17.30 4.22
N HIS A 180 21.86 -17.01 5.11
CA HIS A 180 21.92 -17.45 6.50
C HIS A 180 21.73 -18.96 6.68
N ILE A 181 20.95 -19.64 5.83
CA ILE A 181 20.84 -21.11 5.83
C ILE A 181 22.20 -21.73 5.51
N VAL A 182 22.93 -21.20 4.53
CA VAL A 182 24.30 -21.66 4.22
C VAL A 182 25.27 -21.34 5.35
N ASN A 183 25.15 -20.17 5.98
CA ASN A 183 25.97 -19.81 7.14
C ASN A 183 25.71 -20.76 8.33
N LEU A 184 24.45 -21.14 8.56
CA LEU A 184 24.09 -22.12 9.58
C LEU A 184 24.66 -23.51 9.26
N TYR A 185 24.60 -23.94 8.00
CA TYR A 185 25.23 -25.18 7.58
C TYR A 185 26.75 -25.18 7.87
N ARG A 186 27.45 -24.09 7.53
CA ARG A 186 28.88 -23.95 7.84
C ARG A 186 29.16 -23.98 9.35
N LEU A 187 28.32 -23.33 10.15
CA LEU A 187 28.41 -23.36 11.61
C LEU A 187 28.25 -24.79 12.15
N THR A 188 27.30 -25.57 11.60
CA THR A 188 27.09 -26.97 11.97
C THR A 188 28.31 -27.83 11.67
N ILE A 189 28.95 -27.65 10.50
CA ILE A 189 30.15 -28.42 10.14
C ILE A 189 31.35 -28.03 11.00
N ALA A 190 31.44 -26.76 11.39
CA ALA A 190 32.48 -26.25 12.27
C ALA A 190 32.26 -26.59 13.77
N ASN A 191 31.10 -27.12 14.15
CA ASN A 191 30.79 -27.43 15.54
C ASN A 191 31.60 -28.64 16.05
N PRO A 192 32.49 -28.48 17.05
CA PRO A 192 33.34 -29.55 17.56
C PRO A 192 32.57 -30.66 18.31
N ASP A 193 31.37 -30.36 18.80
CA ASP A 193 30.53 -31.29 19.57
C ASP A 193 29.72 -32.23 18.66
N ALA A 194 29.52 -31.84 17.40
CA ALA A 194 28.77 -32.61 16.40
C ALA A 194 29.71 -33.45 15.52
N ARG A 195 30.20 -34.57 16.07
CA ARG A 195 31.19 -35.44 15.41
C ARG A 195 30.58 -36.43 14.41
N THR A 196 29.33 -36.84 14.63
CA THR A 196 28.60 -37.75 13.73
C THR A 196 27.64 -37.00 12.79
N ALA A 197 27.28 -37.63 11.67
CA ALA A 197 26.30 -37.07 10.73
C ALA A 197 24.93 -36.83 11.40
N GLY A 198 24.48 -37.76 12.25
CA GLY A 198 23.22 -37.62 13.00
C GLY A 198 23.22 -36.42 13.96
N GLN A 199 24.31 -36.22 14.70
CA GLN A 199 24.47 -35.05 15.58
C GLN A 199 24.49 -33.73 14.80
N ARG A 200 25.11 -33.69 13.62
CA ARG A 200 25.13 -32.50 12.76
C ARG A 200 23.74 -32.15 12.24
N VAL A 201 22.97 -33.15 11.80
CA VAL A 201 21.58 -32.94 11.36
C VAL A 201 20.72 -32.46 12.54
N ALA A 202 20.86 -33.11 13.71
CA ALA A 202 20.13 -32.71 14.91
C ALA A 202 20.46 -31.26 15.33
N PHE A 203 21.74 -30.87 15.31
CA PHE A 203 22.16 -29.50 15.59
C PHE A 203 21.62 -28.51 14.55
N PHE A 204 21.72 -28.81 13.25
CA PHE A 204 21.19 -27.94 12.20
C PHE A 204 19.69 -27.66 12.36
N ILE A 205 18.90 -28.69 12.66
CA ILE A 205 17.45 -28.54 12.88
C ILE A 205 17.18 -27.76 14.17
N SER A 206 17.75 -28.19 15.30
CA SER A 206 17.51 -27.56 16.61
C SER A 206 17.99 -26.11 16.67
N ALA A 207 19.10 -25.77 16.02
CA ALA A 207 19.64 -24.41 15.95
C ALA A 207 18.65 -23.41 15.34
N ASN A 208 17.86 -23.82 14.35
CA ASN A 208 16.82 -22.97 13.75
C ASN A 208 15.76 -22.52 14.77
N PHE A 209 15.55 -23.28 15.84
CA PHE A 209 14.52 -23.06 16.86
C PHE A 209 15.06 -22.71 18.25
N THR A 210 16.39 -22.61 18.40
CA THR A 210 17.03 -22.30 19.70
C THR A 210 17.89 -21.04 19.64
N ILE A 211 18.43 -20.69 18.47
CA ILE A 211 19.25 -19.49 18.30
C ILE A 211 18.35 -18.28 18.00
N GLY A 212 18.48 -17.22 18.80
CA GLY A 212 17.60 -16.05 18.77
C GLY A 212 17.34 -15.43 17.37
N PRO A 213 18.38 -15.08 16.59
CA PRO A 213 18.19 -14.55 15.23
C PRO A 213 17.47 -15.52 14.28
N LEU A 214 17.66 -16.83 14.43
CA LEU A 214 17.01 -17.82 13.57
C LEU A 214 15.52 -17.93 13.88
N ILE A 215 15.15 -18.03 15.16
CA ILE A 215 13.73 -18.05 15.59
C ILE A 215 13.01 -16.78 15.14
N THR A 216 13.59 -15.62 15.48
CA THR A 216 13.01 -14.32 15.10
C THR A 216 12.90 -14.16 13.58
N GLY A 217 13.89 -14.65 12.83
CA GLY A 217 13.86 -14.68 11.36
C GLY A 217 12.70 -15.51 10.80
N TRP A 218 12.44 -16.71 11.34
CA TRP A 218 11.30 -17.55 10.93
C TRP A 218 9.95 -16.91 11.27
N LEU A 219 9.82 -16.33 12.47
CA LEU A 219 8.60 -15.60 12.86
C LEU A 219 8.35 -14.39 11.94
N MET A 220 9.39 -13.63 11.60
CA MET A 220 9.31 -12.53 10.65
C MET A 220 8.90 -13.01 9.26
N TRP A 221 9.40 -14.16 8.80
CA TRP A 221 9.00 -14.78 7.53
C TRP A 221 7.52 -15.13 7.49
N ILE A 222 6.98 -15.67 8.58
CA ILE A 222 5.56 -15.98 8.70
C ILE A 222 4.73 -14.68 8.62
N CYS A 223 5.09 -13.65 9.39
CA CYS A 223 4.41 -12.35 9.33
C CYS A 223 4.45 -11.75 7.91
N LEU A 224 5.64 -11.70 7.29
CA LEU A 224 5.81 -11.16 5.94
C LEU A 224 5.02 -11.97 4.89
N GLY A 225 5.09 -13.30 4.96
CA GLY A 225 4.37 -14.19 4.05
C GLY A 225 2.86 -14.00 4.12
N VAL A 226 2.29 -13.93 5.32
CA VAL A 226 0.86 -13.68 5.53
C VAL A 226 0.47 -12.29 5.00
N MET A 227 1.24 -11.25 5.31
CA MET A 227 0.99 -9.88 4.80
C MET A 227 0.97 -9.83 3.27
N VAL A 228 1.99 -10.39 2.62
CA VAL A 228 2.12 -10.39 1.15
C VAL A 228 1.03 -11.24 0.50
N TRP A 229 0.70 -12.38 1.10
CA TRP A 229 -0.36 -13.26 0.61
C TRP A 229 -1.69 -12.50 0.50
N PHE A 230 -2.16 -11.90 1.59
CA PHE A 230 -3.44 -11.18 1.59
C PHE A 230 -3.39 -9.80 0.91
N ALA A 231 -2.21 -9.19 0.77
CA ALA A 231 -2.05 -7.94 -0.01
C ALA A 231 -2.15 -8.14 -1.53
N ALA A 232 -1.99 -9.35 -2.04
CA ALA A 232 -2.08 -9.64 -3.47
C ALA A 232 -3.42 -9.18 -4.08
N LYS A 233 -3.38 -8.50 -5.25
CA LYS A 233 -4.53 -7.87 -5.91
C LYS A 233 -5.76 -8.80 -6.02
N LYS A 234 -5.53 -10.07 -6.36
CA LYS A 234 -6.57 -11.10 -6.48
C LYS A 234 -7.32 -11.35 -5.16
N ARG A 235 -6.62 -11.32 -4.02
CA ARG A 235 -7.20 -11.59 -2.68
C ARG A 235 -7.71 -10.35 -1.96
N ARG A 236 -7.17 -9.17 -2.28
CA ARG A 236 -7.62 -7.91 -1.70
C ARG A 236 -8.87 -7.32 -2.37
N THR A 237 -8.92 -7.36 -3.70
CA THR A 237 -9.94 -6.65 -4.51
C THR A 237 -10.45 -7.50 -5.70
N GLY A 238 -10.10 -8.78 -5.76
CA GLY A 238 -10.63 -9.69 -6.79
C GLY A 238 -12.08 -10.11 -6.51
N PRO A 239 -12.66 -10.95 -7.38
CA PRO A 239 -14.07 -11.38 -7.27
C PRO A 239 -14.43 -12.07 -5.95
N THR A 240 -13.47 -12.77 -5.32
CA THR A 240 -13.60 -13.42 -4.01
C THR A 240 -12.76 -12.72 -2.94
N GLY A 241 -12.30 -11.50 -3.23
CA GLY A 241 -11.42 -10.75 -2.36
C GLY A 241 -12.16 -10.16 -1.17
N ASN A 242 -11.47 -10.06 -0.03
CA ASN A 242 -12.00 -9.40 1.15
C ASN A 242 -10.97 -8.36 1.63
N PHE A 243 -11.36 -7.08 1.57
CA PHE A 243 -10.50 -5.97 1.97
C PHE A 243 -10.18 -5.99 3.46
N GLU A 244 -11.09 -6.47 4.30
CA GLU A 244 -10.89 -6.58 5.75
C GLU A 244 -9.81 -7.60 6.08
N ARG A 245 -9.79 -8.76 5.40
CA ARG A 245 -8.71 -9.75 5.56
C ARG A 245 -7.35 -9.15 5.27
N PHE A 246 -7.25 -8.37 4.18
CA PHE A 246 -6.05 -7.59 3.90
C PHE A 246 -5.75 -6.64 5.06
N TRP A 247 -6.71 -5.83 5.50
CA TRP A 247 -6.50 -4.85 6.55
C TRP A 247 -5.98 -5.47 7.85
N TYR A 248 -6.64 -6.50 8.38
CA TYR A 248 -6.25 -7.14 9.64
C TYR A 248 -4.89 -7.83 9.53
N THR A 249 -4.66 -8.59 8.46
CA THR A 249 -3.39 -9.30 8.29
C THR A 249 -2.22 -8.36 8.01
N HIS A 250 -2.47 -7.20 7.39
CA HIS A 250 -1.42 -6.22 7.15
C HIS A 250 -0.91 -5.59 8.45
N HIS A 251 -1.72 -5.53 9.53
CA HIS A 251 -1.27 -5.06 10.86
C HIS A 251 -0.20 -5.95 11.51
N LEU A 252 0.07 -7.14 10.95
CA LEU A 252 1.22 -7.95 11.33
C LEU A 252 2.56 -7.23 11.10
N PHE A 253 2.57 -6.05 10.43
CA PHE A 253 3.74 -5.17 10.39
C PHE A 253 4.22 -4.77 11.79
N ILE A 254 3.31 -4.69 12.79
CA ILE A 254 3.64 -4.33 14.18
C ILE A 254 4.53 -5.40 14.83
N PRO A 255 4.08 -6.68 14.98
CA PRO A 255 4.96 -7.72 15.50
C PRO A 255 6.18 -7.94 14.61
N PHE A 256 6.06 -7.78 13.28
CA PHE A 256 7.20 -7.88 12.37
C PHE A 256 8.32 -6.86 12.68
N PHE A 257 7.99 -5.58 12.92
CA PHE A 257 9.00 -4.57 13.28
C PHE A 257 9.60 -4.77 14.68
N ILE A 258 8.79 -5.22 15.66
CA ILE A 258 9.30 -5.58 16.99
C ILE A 258 10.31 -6.73 16.86
N LEU A 259 9.95 -7.78 16.12
CA LEU A 259 10.82 -8.91 15.87
C LEU A 259 12.08 -8.50 15.10
N TRP A 260 12.00 -7.56 14.16
CA TRP A 260 13.18 -7.04 13.46
C TRP A 260 14.16 -6.37 14.42
N GLN A 261 13.68 -5.52 15.32
CA GLN A 261 14.53 -4.91 16.34
C GLN A 261 15.24 -5.97 17.18
N LEU A 262 14.50 -6.98 17.66
CA LEU A 262 15.06 -8.09 18.45
C LEU A 262 16.04 -8.96 17.63
N HIS A 263 15.74 -9.22 16.37
CA HIS A 263 16.54 -10.06 15.47
C HIS A 263 18.00 -9.60 15.40
N GLY A 264 18.23 -8.28 15.39
CA GLY A 264 19.58 -7.69 15.39
C GLY A 264 20.27 -7.61 16.76
N MET A 265 19.58 -7.88 17.87
CA MET A 265 20.09 -7.63 19.24
C MET A 265 20.86 -8.79 19.87
N PHE A 266 20.74 -10.01 19.35
CA PHE A 266 21.33 -11.21 19.95
C PHE A 266 22.86 -11.31 19.85
N CYS A 267 23.53 -10.34 19.21
CA CYS A 267 24.99 -10.29 19.07
C CYS A 267 25.64 -11.61 18.61
N MET A 268 24.98 -12.34 17.70
CA MET A 268 25.44 -13.67 17.25
C MET A 268 26.75 -13.57 16.46
N ILE A 269 26.89 -12.55 15.62
CA ILE A 269 28.11 -12.32 14.83
C ILE A 269 28.83 -11.11 15.41
N LYS A 270 29.97 -11.36 16.06
CA LYS A 270 30.78 -10.35 16.74
C LYS A 270 31.88 -9.82 15.81
N PRO A 271 32.24 -8.53 15.91
CA PRO A 271 33.47 -8.03 15.33
C PRO A 271 34.69 -8.64 16.03
N ASP A 272 35.87 -8.53 15.41
CA ASP A 272 37.11 -9.10 15.93
C ASP A 272 37.69 -8.28 17.10
N ARG A 273 37.34 -6.99 17.18
CA ARG A 273 37.82 -6.04 18.20
C ARG A 273 36.66 -5.49 19.04
N PRO A 274 36.89 -5.18 20.33
CA PRO A 274 35.88 -4.56 21.18
C PRO A 274 35.52 -3.14 20.71
N PRO A 275 34.29 -2.66 20.95
CA PRO A 275 33.20 -3.34 21.68
C PRO A 275 32.46 -4.37 20.81
N PHE A 276 32.41 -5.62 21.28
CA PHE A 276 31.80 -6.74 20.54
C PHE A 276 30.28 -6.61 20.37
N CYS A 277 29.59 -6.21 21.44
CA CYS A 277 28.13 -6.12 21.50
C CYS A 277 27.69 -4.74 22.00
N GLY A 278 28.27 -3.67 21.44
CA GLY A 278 27.90 -2.31 21.83
C GLY A 278 26.50 -1.95 21.33
N PHE A 279 25.78 -1.10 22.08
CA PHE A 279 24.50 -0.53 21.64
C PHE A 279 24.59 0.16 20.25
N ASN A 280 25.79 0.60 19.87
CA ASN A 280 26.06 1.19 18.56
C ASN A 280 26.24 0.18 17.41
N THR A 281 26.45 -1.10 17.71
CA THR A 281 26.75 -2.16 16.72
C THR A 281 25.67 -3.24 16.64
N ILE A 282 24.90 -3.46 17.71
CA ILE A 282 23.79 -4.43 17.75
C ILE A 282 22.44 -3.73 17.64
N GLY A 283 21.45 -4.44 17.09
CA GLY A 283 20.06 -3.96 17.06
C GLY A 283 19.88 -2.62 16.37
N VAL A 284 20.57 -2.36 15.25
CA VAL A 284 20.59 -1.04 14.59
C VAL A 284 19.29 -0.68 13.86
N PHE A 285 18.29 -1.56 13.83
CA PHE A 285 17.02 -1.35 13.14
C PHE A 285 16.37 -0.01 13.47
N TRP A 286 16.29 0.35 14.76
CA TRP A 286 15.67 1.60 15.20
C TRP A 286 16.25 2.85 14.51
N ARG A 287 17.54 2.85 14.15
CA ARG A 287 18.20 3.99 13.49
C ARG A 287 17.64 4.25 12.11
N TYR A 288 17.32 3.19 11.39
CA TYR A 288 16.76 3.27 10.05
C TYR A 288 15.25 3.48 10.12
N TRP A 289 14.60 2.84 11.08
CA TRP A 289 13.16 2.95 11.26
C TRP A 289 12.71 4.32 11.77
N ILE A 290 13.50 5.01 12.61
CA ILE A 290 13.06 6.22 13.32
C ILE A 290 12.51 7.32 12.41
N VAL A 291 13.10 7.54 11.22
CA VAL A 291 12.67 8.59 10.30
C VAL A 291 11.25 8.29 9.79
N GLY A 292 11.03 7.10 9.23
CA GLY A 292 9.71 6.70 8.74
C GLY A 292 8.70 6.46 9.85
N GLY A 293 9.15 5.85 10.95
CA GLY A 293 8.35 5.49 12.11
C GLY A 293 7.79 6.69 12.85
N VAL A 294 8.63 7.69 13.16
CA VAL A 294 8.17 8.90 13.86
C VAL A 294 7.16 9.68 13.01
N ILE A 295 7.47 9.90 11.73
CA ILE A 295 6.54 10.59 10.81
C ILE A 295 5.20 9.85 10.73
N TRP A 296 5.24 8.51 10.62
CA TRP A 296 4.05 7.69 10.58
C TRP A 296 3.24 7.74 11.89
N ILE A 297 3.90 7.64 13.05
CA ILE A 297 3.25 7.74 14.37
C ILE A 297 2.59 9.11 14.53
N THR A 298 3.32 10.20 14.24
CA THR A 298 2.78 11.55 14.32
C THR A 298 1.57 11.71 13.42
N GLU A 299 1.62 11.20 12.18
CA GLU A 299 0.45 11.25 11.30
C GLU A 299 -0.74 10.45 11.86
N ARG A 300 -0.49 9.28 12.45
CA ARG A 300 -1.54 8.45 13.07
C ARG A 300 -2.19 9.14 14.25
N ILE A 301 -1.40 9.76 15.13
CA ILE A 301 -1.90 10.55 16.26
C ILE A 301 -2.73 11.74 15.75
N LEU A 302 -2.22 12.49 14.77
CA LEU A 302 -2.95 13.63 14.19
C LEU A 302 -4.28 13.20 13.55
N ARG A 303 -4.31 12.03 12.89
CA ARG A 303 -5.54 11.47 12.32
C ARG A 303 -6.56 11.12 13.39
N GLU A 304 -6.11 10.51 14.49
CA GLU A 304 -6.96 10.13 15.62
C GLU A 304 -7.50 11.34 16.39
N VAL A 305 -6.67 12.37 16.61
CA VAL A 305 -7.12 13.63 17.21
C VAL A 305 -8.18 14.30 16.33
N ARG A 306 -7.96 14.33 15.01
CA ARG A 306 -8.91 14.92 14.05
C ARG A 306 -10.18 14.08 13.87
N SER A 307 -10.09 12.75 14.00
CA SER A 307 -11.27 11.87 13.87
C SER A 307 -12.24 12.10 15.03
N ARG A 308 -11.73 12.36 16.24
CA ARG A 308 -12.50 12.61 17.47
C ARG A 308 -13.20 13.96 17.57
N HIS A 309 -13.06 14.85 16.57
CA HIS A 309 -13.88 16.05 16.52
C HIS A 309 -15.36 15.69 16.33
N PHE A 310 -16.22 16.45 17.02
CA PHE A 310 -17.66 16.22 16.99
C PHE A 310 -18.18 16.24 15.55
N THR A 311 -18.94 15.21 15.21
CA THR A 311 -19.45 14.96 13.86
C THR A 311 -20.91 14.56 14.02
N TYR A 312 -21.81 15.22 13.30
CA TYR A 312 -23.24 14.94 13.34
C TYR A 312 -23.78 14.69 11.94
N ILE A 313 -24.72 13.74 11.83
CA ILE A 313 -25.42 13.46 10.57
C ILE A 313 -26.57 14.45 10.46
N SER A 314 -26.52 15.33 9.46
CA SER A 314 -27.57 16.33 9.24
C SER A 314 -28.76 15.77 8.49
N LYS A 315 -28.51 14.87 7.53
CA LYS A 315 -29.56 14.26 6.71
C LYS A 315 -29.11 12.91 6.18
N VAL A 316 -30.06 11.99 6.09
CA VAL A 316 -29.91 10.68 5.43
C VAL A 316 -30.93 10.64 4.30
N ILE A 317 -30.47 10.29 3.09
CA ILE A 317 -31.35 10.17 1.92
C ILE A 317 -31.13 8.78 1.31
N GLN A 318 -32.21 8.04 1.15
CA GLN A 318 -32.22 6.78 0.42
C GLN A 318 -32.47 7.06 -1.06
N HIS A 319 -31.54 6.65 -1.91
CA HIS A 319 -31.63 6.74 -3.36
C HIS A 319 -31.99 5.38 -3.97
N PRO A 320 -32.62 5.35 -5.16
CA PRO A 320 -32.80 4.11 -5.93
C PRO A 320 -31.47 3.41 -6.23
N SER A 321 -31.51 2.10 -6.46
CA SER A 321 -30.33 1.25 -6.77
C SER A 321 -29.36 1.02 -5.60
N ASP A 322 -29.88 0.82 -4.39
CA ASP A 322 -29.11 0.48 -3.20
C ASP A 322 -28.02 1.51 -2.86
N VAL A 323 -28.38 2.80 -2.87
CA VAL A 323 -27.47 3.90 -2.54
C VAL A 323 -28.01 4.71 -1.36
N VAL A 324 -27.16 4.95 -0.37
CA VAL A 324 -27.44 5.86 0.76
C VAL A 324 -26.59 7.11 0.61
N GLU A 325 -27.21 8.28 0.68
CA GLU A 325 -26.51 9.55 0.85
C GLU A 325 -26.51 9.94 2.32
N LEU A 326 -25.31 10.14 2.88
CA LEU A 326 -25.12 10.68 4.21
C LEU A 326 -24.61 12.11 4.11
N GLN A 327 -25.36 13.06 4.63
CA GLN A 327 -24.93 14.44 4.82
C GLN A 327 -24.44 14.60 6.25
N ILE A 328 -23.17 15.00 6.38
CA ILE A 328 -22.42 15.01 7.62
C ILE A 328 -21.91 16.43 7.85
N LYS A 329 -22.12 16.97 9.04
CA LYS A 329 -21.48 18.21 9.46
C LYS A 329 -20.40 17.91 10.48
N LYS A 330 -19.23 18.51 10.26
CA LYS A 330 -18.04 18.27 11.08
C LYS A 330 -17.31 19.58 11.34
N ASP A 331 -17.04 19.83 12.61
CA ASP A 331 -16.32 21.03 13.01
C ASP A 331 -14.89 21.04 12.48
N LYS A 332 -14.38 22.24 12.21
CA LYS A 332 -12.97 22.50 11.82
C LYS A 332 -12.49 21.69 10.61
N THR A 333 -13.40 21.33 9.71
CA THR A 333 -13.10 20.54 8.51
C THR A 333 -13.52 21.29 7.26
N LYS A 334 -12.58 21.46 6.31
CA LYS A 334 -12.85 22.06 4.99
C LYS A 334 -12.59 21.03 3.91
N ALA A 335 -13.57 20.79 3.05
CA ALA A 335 -13.43 19.90 1.90
C ALA A 335 -12.87 20.61 0.67
N ARG A 336 -12.32 19.84 -0.26
CA ARG A 336 -12.03 20.28 -1.63
C ARG A 336 -12.64 19.28 -2.61
N ALA A 337 -13.00 19.75 -3.80
CA ALA A 337 -13.60 18.90 -4.83
C ALA A 337 -12.70 17.71 -5.18
N GLY A 338 -13.31 16.53 -5.35
CA GLY A 338 -12.61 15.29 -5.70
C GLY A 338 -11.84 14.62 -4.54
N GLN A 339 -11.95 15.13 -3.31
CA GLN A 339 -11.41 14.45 -2.14
C GLN A 339 -12.32 13.30 -1.67
N TYR A 340 -11.76 12.43 -0.85
CA TYR A 340 -12.48 11.33 -0.21
C TYR A 340 -12.16 11.34 1.29
N ILE A 341 -13.10 10.84 2.09
CA ILE A 341 -12.97 10.72 3.54
C ILE A 341 -12.93 9.24 3.95
N PHE A 342 -12.47 8.98 5.18
CA PHE A 342 -12.65 7.69 5.82
C PHE A 342 -13.76 7.82 6.84
N LEU A 343 -14.79 7.00 6.68
CA LEU A 343 -15.91 6.93 7.58
C LEU A 343 -15.75 5.70 8.47
N ASN A 344 -15.93 5.89 9.76
CA ASN A 344 -16.05 4.84 10.76
C ASN A 344 -17.37 5.09 11.50
N CYS A 345 -18.16 4.03 11.68
CA CYS A 345 -19.38 4.05 12.48
C CYS A 345 -19.16 3.18 13.71
N PRO A 346 -18.98 3.77 14.91
CA PRO A 346 -18.69 3.02 16.14
C PRO A 346 -19.77 2.01 16.52
N GLU A 347 -21.03 2.25 16.12
CA GLU A 347 -22.16 1.34 16.35
C GLU A 347 -22.01 0.00 15.62
N ILE A 348 -21.30 -0.01 14.49
CA ILE A 348 -21.01 -1.22 13.71
C ILE A 348 -19.67 -1.81 14.14
N SER A 349 -18.63 -0.97 14.13
CA SER A 349 -17.27 -1.39 14.46
C SER A 349 -16.36 -0.19 14.75
N TYR A 350 -15.65 -0.26 15.87
CA TYR A 350 -14.62 0.74 16.25
C TYR A 350 -13.38 0.72 15.33
N PHE A 351 -13.11 -0.38 14.63
CA PHE A 351 -11.85 -0.59 13.91
C PHE A 351 -11.99 -0.52 12.39
N GLN A 352 -13.20 -0.60 11.85
CA GLN A 352 -13.43 -0.57 10.42
C GLN A 352 -13.51 0.86 9.88
N TRP A 353 -12.54 1.24 9.04
CA TRP A 353 -12.50 2.54 8.38
C TRP A 353 -12.65 2.36 6.87
N HIS A 354 -13.71 2.89 6.28
CA HIS A 354 -14.02 2.72 4.85
C HIS A 354 -13.87 4.05 4.08
N PRO A 355 -13.16 4.04 2.93
CA PRO A 355 -13.02 5.24 2.11
C PRO A 355 -14.28 5.52 1.28
N PHE A 356 -14.75 6.77 1.29
CA PHE A 356 -15.84 7.25 0.43
C PHE A 356 -15.52 8.61 -0.16
N THR A 357 -15.79 8.78 -1.45
CA THR A 357 -15.59 10.05 -2.16
C THR A 357 -16.62 11.08 -1.70
N LEU A 358 -16.18 12.32 -1.45
CA LEU A 358 -17.07 13.42 -1.17
C LEU A 358 -17.82 13.80 -2.45
N THR A 359 -19.14 13.85 -2.34
CA THR A 359 -20.04 14.25 -3.42
C THR A 359 -20.52 15.69 -3.28
N SER A 360 -20.32 16.31 -2.10
CA SER A 360 -20.67 17.72 -1.86
C SER A 360 -19.63 18.68 -2.46
N ALA A 361 -20.10 19.87 -2.80
CA ALA A 361 -19.22 20.96 -3.23
C ALA A 361 -18.49 21.57 -2.01
N PRO A 362 -17.28 22.14 -2.19
CA PRO A 362 -16.54 22.79 -1.10
C PRO A 362 -17.25 23.98 -0.44
N GLU A 363 -18.23 24.55 -1.13
CA GLU A 363 -19.02 25.72 -0.72
C GLU A 363 -20.24 25.32 0.11
N GLU A 364 -20.61 24.04 0.16
CA GLU A 364 -21.73 23.56 0.95
C GLU A 364 -21.34 23.44 2.44
N ASP A 365 -22.29 23.76 3.33
CA ASP A 365 -22.11 23.69 4.80
C ASP A 365 -22.09 22.26 5.37
N TYR A 366 -22.11 21.25 4.50
CA TYR A 366 -22.13 19.84 4.85
C TYR A 366 -21.24 19.02 3.91
N LEU A 367 -20.78 17.89 4.43
CA LEU A 367 -20.03 16.88 3.70
C LEU A 367 -21.00 15.77 3.30
N SER A 368 -21.24 15.58 2.00
CA SER A 368 -22.06 14.45 1.54
C SER A 368 -21.21 13.32 0.99
N VAL A 369 -21.63 12.09 1.27
CA VAL A 369 -21.07 10.86 0.68
C VAL A 369 -22.19 9.98 0.16
N HIS A 370 -22.04 9.46 -1.06
CA HIS A 370 -22.94 8.47 -1.64
C HIS A 370 -22.32 7.08 -1.51
N ILE A 371 -23.01 6.20 -0.80
CA ILE A 371 -22.54 4.87 -0.41
C ILE A 371 -23.44 3.84 -1.08
N ARG A 372 -22.88 3.03 -1.99
CA ARG A 372 -23.58 1.86 -2.51
C ARG A 372 -23.55 0.73 -1.49
N VAL A 373 -24.70 0.13 -1.23
CA VAL A 373 -24.89 -0.96 -0.28
C VAL A 373 -24.54 -2.29 -0.95
N VAL A 374 -23.30 -2.75 -0.79
CA VAL A 374 -22.80 -3.96 -1.46
C VAL A 374 -22.27 -5.00 -0.48
N GLY A 375 -21.48 -4.57 0.52
CA GLY A 375 -20.85 -5.44 1.50
C GLY A 375 -21.42 -5.31 2.90
N ASP A 376 -20.91 -6.14 3.81
CA ASP A 376 -21.40 -6.30 5.19
C ASP A 376 -21.41 -4.97 5.95
N PHE A 377 -20.29 -4.22 5.94
CA PHE A 377 -20.22 -2.90 6.55
C PHE A 377 -21.23 -1.92 5.97
N THR A 378 -21.37 -1.85 4.64
CA THR A 378 -22.29 -0.89 4.00
C THR A 378 -23.76 -1.24 4.24
N ARG A 379 -24.10 -2.52 4.40
CA ARG A 379 -25.44 -2.99 4.77
C ARG A 379 -25.75 -2.69 6.24
N ALA A 380 -24.80 -2.96 7.14
CA ALA A 380 -24.93 -2.59 8.55
C ALA A 380 -25.06 -1.07 8.72
N LEU A 381 -24.31 -0.29 7.93
CA LEU A 381 -24.38 1.17 7.94
C LEU A 381 -25.75 1.66 7.49
N ALA A 382 -26.25 1.17 6.36
CA ALA A 382 -27.59 1.49 5.88
C ALA A 382 -28.67 1.22 6.94
N ARG A 383 -28.63 0.05 7.59
CA ARG A 383 -29.57 -0.31 8.66
C ARG A 383 -29.44 0.60 9.89
N SER A 384 -28.21 0.92 10.33
CA SER A 384 -27.98 1.79 11.50
C SER A 384 -28.47 3.22 11.29
N VAL A 385 -28.47 3.72 10.05
CA VAL A 385 -28.98 5.06 9.73
C VAL A 385 -30.46 5.08 9.36
N GLY A 386 -31.16 3.94 9.50
CA GLY A 386 -32.60 3.81 9.24
C GLY A 386 -32.98 3.66 7.76
N CYS A 387 -32.07 3.25 6.88
CA CYS A 387 -32.39 2.93 5.48
C CYS A 387 -32.81 1.45 5.37
N GLU A 388 -33.94 1.21 4.70
CA GLU A 388 -34.47 -0.13 4.43
C GLU A 388 -34.35 -0.42 2.93
N PHE A 389 -33.51 -1.38 2.58
CA PHE A 389 -33.41 -1.91 1.21
C PHE A 389 -34.04 -3.29 1.18
N ASP A 390 -34.86 -3.56 0.15
CA ASP A 390 -35.50 -4.86 -0.01
C ASP A 390 -34.44 -5.96 -0.16
N ASP A 391 -34.37 -6.89 0.79
CA ASP A 391 -33.45 -8.03 0.77
C ASP A 391 -33.75 -9.02 -0.40
N ASN A 392 -34.80 -8.76 -1.18
CA ASN A 392 -35.36 -9.62 -2.25
C ASN A 392 -34.46 -9.78 -3.50
N HIS A 393 -33.30 -9.11 -3.59
CA HIS A 393 -32.40 -9.24 -4.75
C HIS A 393 -31.27 -10.28 -4.56
N CYS A 394 -31.22 -10.99 -3.43
CA CYS A 394 -30.11 -11.90 -3.11
C CYS A 394 -30.43 -13.40 -3.08
N GLU A 395 -31.69 -13.84 -2.99
CA GLU A 395 -31.99 -15.29 -3.06
C GLU A 395 -31.81 -15.91 -4.45
N THR A 396 -31.83 -15.11 -5.52
CA THR A 396 -31.71 -15.63 -6.91
C THR A 396 -30.28 -15.74 -7.44
N ARG A 397 -29.25 -15.50 -6.61
CA ARG A 397 -27.83 -15.63 -7.01
C ARG A 397 -27.06 -16.70 -6.24
N GLY A 398 -27.76 -17.50 -5.45
CA GLY A 398 -27.22 -18.61 -4.67
C GLY A 398 -27.85 -19.96 -5.04
N THR A 399 -27.85 -20.32 -6.32
CA THR A 399 -27.94 -21.71 -6.78
C THR A 399 -26.89 -21.99 -7.86
#